data_AF-A0A7G8BZ38-F1
#
_entry.id   AF-A0A7G8BZ38-F1
#
_cell.length_a   1.000
_cell.length_b   1.000
_cell.length_c   1.000
_cell.angle_alpha   90.00
_cell.angle_beta   90.00
_cell.angle_gamma   90.00
#
_symmetry.space_group_name_H-M   'P 1'
#
loop_
_entity.id
_entity.type
_entity.pdbx_description
1 polymer ?
#
loop_
_entity_poly.entity_id
_entity_poly.type
_entity_poly.pdbx_seq_one_letter_code
_entity_poly.pdbx_strand_id
1 'polypeptide(L)'
;MRRPVFVFLSLVLLTVSCAFAQQQLTNVYVTGDNNGFSAAGANDSAIDLKKSLTNKKTLRVVDSPAEADIIVRIDSRDSHKEVDGYTTNTNRSDDGRSSTRTTTTNDKTVRNLHATLMAGTFTQALTAQSEMSWRFAADNIAGQVERWTRENYSKLMARRASGGNIAPLPSSSDQTSAPPPSPDSSDQTDESTIHPGMTPDQVTKALGEPQKKVNFGTKSLWTYKGMQVVFEGGKVTDVKF
;
A
#
# COMPACT_ATOMS: atom_id res chain seq x y z
N MET A 1 -51.34 68.33 16.02
CA MET A 1 -51.70 66.96 15.56
C MET A 1 -50.42 66.16 15.39
N ARG A 2 -50.27 65.06 16.15
CA ARG A 2 -49.03 64.26 16.27
C ARG A 2 -48.90 63.29 15.07
N ARG A 3 -47.70 63.20 14.48
CA ARG A 3 -47.34 62.13 13.53
C ARG A 3 -46.58 61.03 14.29
N PRO A 4 -46.85 59.74 14.07
CA PRO A 4 -46.06 58.67 14.65
C PRO A 4 -44.83 58.39 13.78
N VAL A 5 -43.65 58.35 14.41
CA VAL A 5 -42.42 57.84 13.82
C VAL A 5 -42.38 56.34 14.10
N PHE A 6 -42.44 55.54 13.04
CA PHE A 6 -42.17 54.10 13.13
C PHE A 6 -40.65 53.88 13.14
N VAL A 7 -40.12 53.38 14.25
CA VAL A 7 -38.75 52.86 14.37
C VAL A 7 -38.78 51.40 13.91
N PHE A 8 -38.18 51.12 12.76
CA PHE A 8 -37.92 49.76 12.31
C PHE A 8 -36.71 49.20 13.07
N LEU A 9 -36.96 48.27 14.00
CA LEU A 9 -35.95 47.46 14.64
C LEU A 9 -35.52 46.36 13.66
N SER A 10 -34.34 46.52 13.05
CA SER A 10 -33.76 45.52 12.16
C SER A 10 -33.17 44.36 12.98
N LEU A 11 -33.85 43.22 12.94
CA LEU A 11 -33.40 41.96 13.54
C LEU A 11 -32.41 41.28 12.58
N VAL A 12 -31.12 41.34 12.89
CA VAL A 12 -30.08 40.60 12.17
C VAL A 12 -30.18 39.13 12.54
N LEU A 13 -30.75 38.30 11.65
CA LEU A 13 -30.66 36.85 11.75
C LEU A 13 -29.23 36.40 11.38
N LEU A 14 -28.44 36.07 12.41
CA LEU A 14 -27.23 35.26 12.25
C LEU A 14 -27.64 33.84 11.86
N THR A 15 -27.62 33.54 10.56
CA THR A 15 -27.72 32.18 10.06
C THR A 15 -26.42 31.43 10.39
N VAL A 16 -26.39 30.75 11.54
CA VAL A 16 -25.37 29.74 11.81
C VAL A 16 -25.59 28.62 10.81
N SER A 17 -24.82 28.60 9.73
CA SER A 17 -24.77 27.48 8.82
C SER A 17 -24.18 26.28 9.56
N CYS A 18 -25.04 25.49 10.20
CA CYS A 18 -24.69 24.10 10.54
C CYS A 18 -24.49 23.35 9.23
N ALA A 19 -23.28 23.40 8.69
CA ALA A 19 -22.82 22.45 7.71
C ALA A 19 -22.85 21.07 8.40
N PHE A 20 -23.93 20.32 8.19
CA PHE A 20 -23.91 18.88 8.37
C PHE A 20 -22.82 18.36 7.43
N ALA A 21 -21.61 18.20 7.96
CA ALA A 21 -20.52 17.59 7.23
C ALA A 21 -20.95 16.17 6.89
N GLN A 22 -21.37 15.93 5.65
CA GLN A 22 -21.48 14.58 5.13
C GLN A 22 -20.12 13.93 5.34
N GLN A 23 -20.08 12.90 6.18
CA GLN A 23 -18.87 12.14 6.42
C GLN A 23 -18.45 11.53 5.08
N GLN A 24 -17.43 12.12 4.45
CA GLN A 24 -16.93 11.66 3.16
C GLN A 24 -16.35 10.26 3.33
N LEU A 25 -16.64 9.37 2.38
CA LEU A 25 -16.05 8.04 2.33
C LEU A 25 -14.53 8.16 2.16
N THR A 26 -13.80 7.21 2.77
CA THR A 26 -12.36 7.07 2.55
C THR A 26 -12.13 6.22 1.30
N ASN A 27 -11.38 6.75 0.34
CA ASN A 27 -11.01 6.05 -0.89
C ASN A 27 -9.87 5.08 -0.58
N VAL A 28 -10.06 3.81 -0.96
CA VAL A 28 -9.09 2.74 -0.76
C VAL A 28 -8.77 2.10 -2.11
N TYR A 29 -7.50 2.03 -2.46
CA TYR A 29 -7.01 1.27 -3.60
C TYR A 29 -6.40 -0.04 -3.12
N VAL A 30 -6.66 -1.13 -3.83
CA VAL A 30 -6.12 -2.46 -3.50
C VAL A 30 -5.33 -2.99 -4.68
N THR A 31 -4.13 -3.51 -4.41
CA THR A 31 -3.27 -4.11 -5.42
C THR A 31 -2.60 -5.38 -4.90
N GLY A 32 -2.47 -6.39 -5.77
CA GLY A 32 -1.56 -7.52 -5.57
C GLY A 32 -0.26 -7.37 -6.37
N ASP A 33 -0.14 -6.29 -7.14
CA ASP A 33 1.04 -5.94 -7.93
C ASP A 33 2.04 -5.16 -7.09
N ASN A 34 3.31 -5.46 -7.32
CA ASN A 34 4.47 -4.77 -6.80
C ASN A 34 5.45 -4.48 -7.94
N ASN A 35 5.11 -3.49 -8.77
CA ASN A 35 5.91 -3.00 -9.89
C ASN A 35 6.06 -4.04 -11.02
N GLY A 36 4.96 -4.67 -11.41
CA GLY A 36 4.95 -5.72 -12.44
C GLY A 36 5.28 -7.12 -11.90
N PHE A 37 5.52 -7.24 -10.59
CA PHE A 37 5.70 -8.52 -9.91
C PHE A 37 4.55 -8.77 -8.94
N SER A 38 3.93 -9.93 -9.01
CA SER A 38 2.91 -10.35 -8.04
C SER A 38 3.33 -11.64 -7.35
N ALA A 39 3.26 -11.69 -6.02
CA ALA A 39 3.41 -12.95 -5.31
C ALA A 39 2.30 -13.94 -5.73
N ALA A 40 2.59 -15.24 -5.64
CA ALA A 40 1.67 -16.28 -6.09
C ALA A 40 0.28 -16.11 -5.45
N GLY A 41 -0.71 -15.77 -6.28
CA GLY A 41 -2.09 -15.59 -5.83
C GLY A 41 -2.40 -14.30 -5.07
N ALA A 42 -1.48 -13.34 -5.03
CA ALA A 42 -1.72 -12.00 -4.48
C ALA A 42 -2.85 -11.28 -5.23
N ASN A 43 -2.95 -11.46 -6.56
CA ASN A 43 -4.01 -10.87 -7.37
C ASN A 43 -5.41 -11.42 -7.02
N ASP A 44 -5.54 -12.73 -6.80
CA ASP A 44 -6.81 -13.32 -6.36
C ASP A 44 -7.23 -12.76 -5.00
N SER A 45 -6.29 -12.70 -4.06
CA SER A 45 -6.54 -12.15 -2.72
C SER A 45 -6.82 -10.65 -2.76
N ALA A 46 -6.25 -9.91 -3.70
CA ALA A 46 -6.59 -8.51 -3.94
C ALA A 46 -8.03 -8.37 -4.45
N ILE A 47 -8.50 -9.27 -5.33
CA ILE A 47 -9.91 -9.30 -5.78
C ILE A 47 -10.84 -9.60 -4.61
N ASP A 48 -10.51 -10.58 -3.78
CA ASP A 48 -11.30 -10.91 -2.59
C ASP A 48 -11.35 -9.74 -1.59
N LEU A 49 -10.21 -9.09 -1.35
CA LEU A 49 -10.13 -7.93 -0.48
C LEU A 49 -10.94 -6.75 -1.01
N LYS A 50 -10.89 -6.47 -2.33
CA LYS A 50 -11.75 -5.44 -2.96
C LYS A 50 -13.22 -5.72 -2.68
N LYS A 51 -13.68 -6.96 -2.89
CA LYS A 51 -15.07 -7.36 -2.62
C LYS A 51 -15.45 -7.14 -1.15
N SER A 52 -14.59 -7.53 -0.22
CA SER A 52 -14.84 -7.32 1.21
C SER A 52 -14.87 -5.84 1.60
N LEU A 53 -14.00 -5.01 1.01
CA LEU A 53 -13.98 -3.56 1.26
C LEU A 53 -15.18 -2.83 0.68
N THR A 54 -15.72 -3.25 -0.48
CA THR A 54 -16.94 -2.68 -1.05
C THR A 54 -18.16 -2.84 -0.13
N ASN A 55 -18.17 -3.87 0.73
CA ASN A 55 -19.24 -4.06 1.71
C ASN A 55 -19.11 -3.13 2.94
N LYS A 56 -18.04 -2.34 3.04
CA LYS A 56 -17.80 -1.44 4.18
C LYS A 56 -18.38 -0.06 3.91
N LYS A 57 -19.33 0.36 4.75
CA LYS A 57 -20.06 1.63 4.58
C LYS A 57 -19.22 2.89 4.78
N THR A 58 -18.01 2.76 5.33
CA THR A 58 -17.09 3.87 5.61
C THR A 58 -16.02 4.04 4.53
N LEU A 59 -15.94 3.09 3.59
CA LEU A 59 -14.89 3.00 2.58
C LEU A 59 -15.50 3.00 1.17
N ARG A 60 -14.74 3.52 0.23
CA ARG A 60 -15.03 3.42 -1.20
C ARG A 60 -13.81 2.82 -1.88
N VAL A 61 -13.99 1.70 -2.58
CA VAL A 61 -12.90 1.14 -3.39
C VAL A 61 -12.76 1.97 -4.66
N VAL A 62 -11.52 2.36 -4.98
CA VAL A 62 -11.18 3.10 -6.20
C VAL A 62 -10.25 2.26 -7.08
N ASP A 63 -10.22 2.58 -8.38
CA ASP A 63 -9.48 1.82 -9.38
C ASP A 63 -8.07 2.38 -9.64
N SER A 64 -7.77 3.56 -9.11
CA SER A 64 -6.48 4.24 -9.27
C SER A 64 -5.84 4.54 -7.91
N PRO A 65 -4.53 4.28 -7.73
CA PRO A 65 -3.81 4.68 -6.53
C PRO A 65 -3.76 6.20 -6.35
N ALA A 66 -3.87 6.98 -7.43
CA ALA A 66 -3.86 8.45 -7.36
C ALA A 66 -5.14 9.05 -6.74
N GLU A 67 -6.23 8.29 -6.71
CA GLU A 67 -7.50 8.70 -6.10
C GLU A 67 -7.62 8.25 -4.64
N ALA A 68 -6.70 7.41 -4.18
CA ALA A 68 -6.79 6.71 -2.92
C ALA A 68 -6.20 7.52 -1.77
N ASP A 69 -6.90 7.57 -0.63
CA ASP A 69 -6.29 8.05 0.61
C ASP A 69 -5.43 6.95 1.23
N ILE A 70 -5.82 5.69 1.01
CA ILE A 70 -5.17 4.49 1.52
C ILE A 70 -4.91 3.51 0.37
N ILE A 71 -3.70 2.97 0.30
CA ILE A 71 -3.36 1.84 -0.56
C ILE A 71 -3.19 0.61 0.31
N VAL A 72 -3.83 -0.50 -0.06
CA VAL A 72 -3.62 -1.81 0.56
C VAL A 72 -2.99 -2.73 -0.46
N ARG A 73 -1.73 -3.11 -0.24
CA ARG A 73 -1.00 -4.04 -1.08
C ARG A 73 -1.05 -5.44 -0.47
N ILE A 74 -1.37 -6.45 -1.24
CA ILE A 74 -1.18 -7.84 -0.84
C ILE A 74 0.29 -8.22 -1.09
N ASP A 75 1.01 -8.57 -0.03
CA ASP A 75 2.43 -8.90 -0.12
C ASP A 75 2.64 -10.38 -0.42
N SER A 76 1.89 -11.25 0.24
CA SER A 76 1.99 -12.70 0.06
C SER A 76 0.80 -13.44 0.67
N ARG A 77 0.68 -14.72 0.32
CA ARG A 77 -0.24 -15.66 0.94
C ARG A 77 0.43 -17.02 1.10
N ASP A 78 0.25 -17.68 2.24
CA ASP A 78 0.75 -19.04 2.50
C ASP A 78 -0.27 -19.90 3.24
N SER A 79 -0.16 -21.22 3.10
CA SER A 79 -1.01 -22.15 3.82
C SER A 79 -0.19 -23.26 4.44
N HIS A 80 -0.53 -23.64 5.67
CA HIS A 80 0.08 -24.76 6.36
C HIS A 80 -0.99 -25.68 6.93
N LYS A 81 -0.60 -26.94 7.17
CA LYS A 81 -1.42 -27.89 7.90
C LYS A 81 -1.13 -27.75 9.38
N GLU A 82 -2.18 -27.69 10.18
CA GLU A 82 -2.10 -27.71 11.64
C GLU A 82 -2.91 -28.91 12.14
N VAL A 83 -2.45 -29.55 13.21
CA VAL A 83 -3.19 -30.64 13.83
C VAL A 83 -4.43 -30.06 14.52
N ASP A 84 -5.59 -30.46 14.05
CA ASP A 84 -6.89 -30.08 14.61
C ASP A 84 -7.31 -31.02 15.76
N GLY A 85 -6.87 -32.28 15.68
CA GLY A 85 -7.09 -33.24 16.75
C GLY A 85 -6.70 -34.66 16.39
N TYR A 86 -7.14 -35.61 17.21
CA TYR A 86 -6.85 -37.03 17.04
C TYR A 86 -8.13 -37.84 17.06
N THR A 87 -8.36 -38.66 16.04
CA THR A 87 -9.41 -39.68 16.05
C THR A 87 -8.80 -40.99 16.51
N THR A 88 -9.31 -41.54 17.62
CA THR A 88 -8.92 -42.86 18.09
C THR A 88 -10.04 -43.85 17.83
N ASN A 89 -9.76 -44.87 17.02
CA ASN A 89 -10.64 -46.02 16.84
C ASN A 89 -10.10 -47.19 17.65
N THR A 90 -10.97 -47.83 18.43
CA THR A 90 -10.63 -49.08 19.13
C THR A 90 -11.44 -50.19 18.50
N ASN A 91 -10.76 -51.16 17.87
CA ASN A 91 -11.37 -52.36 17.37
C ASN A 91 -11.11 -53.48 18.37
N ARG A 92 -12.15 -54.21 18.78
CA ARG A 92 -12.05 -55.34 19.70
C ARG A 92 -12.31 -56.61 18.90
N SER A 93 -11.48 -57.64 19.10
CA SER A 93 -11.71 -58.93 18.46
C SER A 93 -13.03 -59.55 18.90
N ASP A 94 -13.62 -60.38 18.04
CA ASP A 94 -14.92 -61.02 18.27
C ASP A 94 -14.92 -61.92 19.52
N ASP A 95 -13.76 -62.47 19.88
CA ASP A 95 -13.56 -63.25 21.12
C ASP A 95 -13.46 -62.38 22.38
N GLY A 96 -13.43 -61.05 22.23
CA GLY A 96 -13.32 -60.07 23.29
C GLY A 96 -11.96 -60.03 24.00
N ARG A 97 -10.96 -60.81 23.56
CA ARG A 97 -9.68 -60.99 24.27
C ARG A 97 -8.58 -60.05 23.81
N SER A 98 -8.70 -59.47 22.63
CA SER A 98 -7.74 -58.51 22.09
C SER A 98 -8.41 -57.22 21.64
N SER A 99 -7.69 -56.12 21.70
CA SER A 99 -8.13 -54.85 21.14
C SER A 99 -6.97 -54.15 20.45
N THR A 100 -7.23 -53.63 19.25
CA THR A 100 -6.31 -52.79 18.51
C THR A 100 -6.80 -51.34 18.58
N ARG A 101 -5.92 -50.44 19.02
CA ARG A 101 -6.18 -49.01 19.06
C ARG A 101 -5.42 -48.32 17.93
N THR A 102 -6.14 -47.69 17.02
CA THR A 102 -5.57 -46.90 15.92
C THR A 102 -5.87 -45.43 16.16
N THR A 103 -4.84 -44.60 16.28
CA THR A 103 -4.96 -43.16 16.43
C THR A 103 -4.49 -42.48 15.15
N THR A 104 -5.36 -41.67 14.55
CA THR A 104 -5.10 -40.90 13.34
C THR A 104 -5.20 -39.42 13.65
N THR A 105 -4.24 -38.64 13.16
CA THR A 105 -4.26 -37.18 13.25
C THR A 105 -5.24 -36.60 12.23
N ASN A 106 -6.08 -35.66 12.68
CA ASN A 106 -6.90 -34.85 11.80
C ASN A 106 -6.18 -33.51 11.58
N ASP A 107 -5.94 -33.15 10.34
CA ASP A 107 -5.28 -31.90 9.99
C ASP A 107 -6.29 -30.87 9.47
N LYS A 108 -6.19 -29.64 9.95
CA LYS A 108 -6.83 -28.47 9.36
C LYS A 108 -5.85 -27.69 8.48
N THR A 109 -6.38 -26.91 7.55
CA THR A 109 -5.57 -26.05 6.67
C THR A 109 -5.74 -24.61 7.09
N VAL A 110 -4.68 -24.01 7.62
CA VAL A 110 -4.66 -22.59 7.98
C VAL A 110 -4.10 -21.81 6.81
N ARG A 111 -4.82 -20.76 6.39
CA ARG A 111 -4.43 -19.85 5.31
C ARG A 111 -4.07 -18.50 5.90
N ASN A 112 -2.85 -18.05 5.64
CA ASN A 112 -2.29 -16.78 6.12
C ASN A 112 -2.20 -15.79 4.96
N LEU A 113 -2.79 -14.62 5.12
CA LEU A 113 -2.72 -13.53 4.17
C LEU A 113 -1.93 -12.38 4.78
N HIS A 114 -0.91 -11.91 4.07
CA HIS A 114 -0.08 -10.78 4.46
C HIS A 114 -0.31 -9.62 3.51
N ALA A 115 -0.52 -8.44 4.08
CA ALA A 115 -0.77 -7.21 3.35
C ALA A 115 -0.07 -6.03 4.01
N THR A 116 0.10 -4.95 3.27
CA THR A 116 0.65 -3.69 3.75
C THR A 116 -0.35 -2.59 3.48
N LEU A 117 -0.75 -1.86 4.53
CA LEU A 117 -1.53 -0.64 4.45
C LEU A 117 -0.59 0.55 4.35
N MET A 118 -0.85 1.46 3.40
CA MET A 118 -0.07 2.67 3.15
C MET A 118 -1.00 3.89 3.11
N ALA A 119 -0.63 4.96 3.82
CA ALA A 119 -1.34 6.23 3.82
C ALA A 119 -0.34 7.39 3.86
N GLY A 120 -0.01 7.95 2.68
CA GLY A 120 1.09 8.89 2.54
C GLY A 120 2.42 8.22 2.85
N THR A 121 3.16 8.72 3.84
CA THR A 121 4.43 8.13 4.32
C THR A 121 4.23 7.01 5.35
N PHE A 122 3.01 6.89 5.90
CA PHE A 122 2.71 5.86 6.89
C PHE A 122 2.57 4.50 6.21
N THR A 123 3.17 3.47 6.82
CA THR A 123 3.10 2.08 6.36
C THR A 123 2.88 1.17 7.55
N GLN A 124 1.97 0.20 7.41
CA GLN A 124 1.67 -0.80 8.43
C GLN A 124 1.46 -2.18 7.83
N ALA A 125 2.17 -3.18 8.36
CA ALA A 125 1.93 -4.57 8.02
C ALA A 125 0.62 -5.06 8.65
N LEU A 126 -0.18 -5.76 7.86
CA LEU A 126 -1.42 -6.42 8.23
C LEU A 126 -1.27 -7.91 8.00
N THR A 127 -1.86 -8.71 8.87
CA THR A 127 -1.89 -10.17 8.71
C THR A 127 -3.22 -10.70 9.19
N ALA A 128 -3.75 -11.67 8.46
CA ALA A 128 -4.97 -12.37 8.83
C ALA A 128 -4.89 -13.84 8.49
N GLN A 129 -5.56 -14.65 9.30
CA GLN A 129 -5.63 -16.09 9.12
C GLN A 129 -7.07 -16.55 8.90
N SER A 130 -7.23 -17.65 8.17
CA SER A 130 -8.51 -18.34 8.06
C SER A 130 -8.33 -19.83 7.77
N GLU A 131 -9.08 -20.65 8.50
CA GLU A 131 -9.18 -22.09 8.24
C GLU A 131 -10.14 -22.39 7.07
N MET A 132 -11.07 -21.48 6.80
CA MET A 132 -12.13 -21.68 5.81
C MET A 132 -11.65 -21.36 4.39
N SER A 133 -11.23 -20.12 4.13
CA SER A 133 -10.85 -19.71 2.78
C SER A 133 -10.02 -18.42 2.74
N TRP A 134 -9.36 -18.21 1.61
CA TRP A 134 -8.68 -16.95 1.29
C TRP A 134 -9.59 -15.73 1.37
N ARG A 135 -10.86 -15.89 0.98
CA ARG A 135 -11.87 -14.83 1.06
C ARG A 135 -12.14 -14.40 2.50
N PHE A 136 -12.19 -15.34 3.45
CA PHE A 136 -12.36 -15.01 4.87
C PHE A 136 -11.09 -14.35 5.46
N ALA A 137 -9.90 -14.79 5.06
CA ALA A 137 -8.67 -14.10 5.44
C ALA A 137 -8.64 -12.65 4.90
N ALA A 138 -9.08 -12.44 3.66
CA ALA A 138 -9.23 -11.11 3.06
C ALA A 138 -10.28 -10.26 3.78
N ASP A 139 -11.41 -10.85 4.20
CA ASP A 139 -12.44 -10.15 4.99
C ASP A 139 -11.91 -9.68 6.35
N ASN A 140 -11.09 -10.51 7.00
CA ASN A 140 -10.40 -10.16 8.23
C ASN A 140 -9.42 -8.98 8.04
N ILE A 141 -8.68 -8.95 6.91
CA ILE A 141 -7.86 -7.78 6.54
C ILE A 141 -8.76 -6.55 6.31
N ALA A 142 -9.87 -6.68 5.59
CA ALA A 142 -10.81 -5.57 5.37
C ALA A 142 -11.34 -4.99 6.69
N GLY A 143 -11.61 -5.84 7.69
CA GLY A 143 -11.98 -5.41 9.04
C GLY A 143 -10.86 -4.66 9.78
N GLN A 144 -9.59 -5.03 9.57
CA GLN A 144 -8.45 -4.27 10.10
C GLN A 144 -8.33 -2.89 9.45
N VAL A 145 -8.43 -2.83 8.11
CA VAL A 145 -8.42 -1.57 7.34
C VAL A 145 -9.55 -0.66 7.81
N GLU A 146 -10.78 -1.15 7.91
CA GLU A 146 -11.94 -0.36 8.36
C GLU A 146 -11.78 0.19 9.79
N ARG A 147 -11.23 -0.61 10.72
CA ARG A 147 -10.93 -0.12 12.07
C ARG A 147 -9.90 0.99 12.05
N TRP A 148 -8.77 0.76 11.38
CA TRP A 148 -7.69 1.75 11.27
C TRP A 148 -8.18 3.05 10.63
N THR A 149 -8.99 2.96 9.56
CA THR A 149 -9.55 4.13 8.89
C THR A 149 -10.45 4.94 9.81
N ARG A 150 -11.30 4.29 10.62
CA ARG A 150 -12.17 4.99 11.57
C ARG A 150 -11.37 5.73 12.63
N GLU A 151 -10.31 5.10 13.14
CA GLU A 151 -9.42 5.71 14.15
C GLU A 151 -8.61 6.89 13.58
N ASN A 152 -8.30 6.87 12.28
CA ASN A 152 -7.46 7.88 11.63
C ASN A 152 -8.24 8.82 10.70
N TYR A 153 -9.57 8.78 10.73
CA TYR A 153 -10.43 9.47 9.78
C TYR A 153 -10.16 10.97 9.69
N SER A 154 -10.03 11.64 10.83
CA SER A 154 -9.76 13.09 10.89
C SER A 154 -8.45 13.46 10.21
N LYS A 155 -7.39 12.65 10.40
CA LYS A 155 -6.07 12.85 9.77
C LYS A 155 -6.12 12.61 8.27
N LEU A 156 -6.87 11.60 7.82
CA LEU A 156 -7.06 11.31 6.40
C LEU A 156 -7.78 12.47 5.70
N MET A 157 -8.84 13.01 6.31
CA MET A 157 -9.57 14.15 5.74
C MET A 157 -8.71 15.42 5.73
N ALA A 158 -7.93 15.69 6.78
CA ALA A 158 -6.99 16.81 6.80
C ALA A 158 -5.90 16.70 5.72
N ARG A 159 -5.37 15.48 5.51
CA ARG A 159 -4.42 15.20 4.42
C ARG A 159 -5.06 15.42 3.05
N ARG A 160 -6.30 14.97 2.85
CA ARG A 160 -7.04 15.20 1.61
C ARG A 160 -7.25 16.70 1.35
N ALA A 161 -7.64 17.46 2.36
CA ALA A 161 -7.87 18.90 2.27
C ALA A 161 -6.59 19.70 1.96
N SER A 162 -5.42 19.19 2.37
CA SER A 162 -4.10 19.79 2.09
C SER A 162 -3.50 19.33 0.75
N GLY A 163 -4.27 18.63 -0.10
CA GLY A 163 -3.79 18.13 -1.39
C GLY A 163 -2.84 16.93 -1.27
N GLY A 164 -2.73 16.33 -0.08
CA GLY A 164 -1.83 15.21 0.19
C GLY A 164 -2.22 13.89 -0.50
N ASN A 165 -3.29 13.84 -1.29
CA ASN A 165 -3.71 12.67 -2.08
C ASN A 165 -2.87 12.39 -3.33
N ILE A 166 -1.76 13.11 -3.50
CA ILE A 166 -0.76 12.73 -4.50
C ILE A 166 -0.04 11.48 -3.98
N ALA A 167 -0.51 10.30 -4.40
CA ALA A 167 0.42 9.18 -4.64
C ALA A 167 1.61 9.76 -5.42
N PRO A 168 2.88 9.43 -5.09
CA PRO A 168 4.04 10.18 -5.56
C PRO A 168 4.12 10.18 -7.10
N LEU A 169 3.53 11.21 -7.69
CA LEU A 169 3.79 11.72 -9.02
C LEU A 169 4.73 12.90 -8.81
N PRO A 170 5.86 12.96 -9.53
CA PRO A 170 6.78 14.08 -9.43
C PRO A 170 6.12 15.33 -10.00
N SER A 171 5.61 16.20 -9.13
CA SER A 171 5.25 17.56 -9.50
C SER A 171 6.49 18.44 -9.40
N SER A 172 6.90 19.03 -10.51
CA SER A 172 7.58 20.33 -10.54
C SER A 172 7.31 21.00 -11.88
N SER A 173 6.23 21.78 -11.91
CA SER A 173 6.07 22.93 -12.79
C SER A 173 5.84 24.15 -11.91
N ASP A 174 6.82 25.04 -11.84
CA ASP A 174 6.71 26.51 -11.62
C ASP A 174 8.12 27.11 -11.89
N GLN A 175 8.36 27.72 -13.06
CA GLN A 175 8.16 29.13 -13.46
C GLN A 175 9.39 30.03 -13.21
N THR A 176 9.96 30.61 -14.28
CA THR A 176 10.03 32.08 -14.57
C THR A 176 10.85 32.36 -15.85
N SER A 177 10.39 33.39 -16.57
CA SER A 177 10.65 33.83 -17.95
C SER A 177 12.06 34.31 -18.36
N ALA A 178 12.45 33.97 -19.61
CA ALA A 178 13.17 34.69 -20.71
C ALA A 178 14.49 35.47 -20.44
N PRO A 179 15.52 35.46 -21.35
CA PRO A 179 15.42 35.72 -22.80
C PRO A 179 16.18 34.73 -23.73
N PRO A 180 16.03 34.83 -25.08
CA PRO A 180 16.63 33.92 -26.06
C PRO A 180 17.97 34.47 -26.63
N PRO A 181 18.54 33.83 -27.66
CA PRO A 181 19.68 32.92 -27.62
C PRO A 181 21.02 33.62 -27.97
N SER A 182 22.15 33.01 -27.60
CA SER A 182 23.36 33.07 -28.43
C SER A 182 24.33 31.94 -28.10
N PRO A 183 25.07 31.47 -29.11
CA PRO A 183 25.66 30.15 -29.18
C PRO A 183 27.08 30.17 -28.63
N ASP A 184 27.54 29.04 -28.11
CA ASP A 184 28.71 28.37 -28.67
C ASP A 184 29.20 27.25 -27.75
N SER A 185 29.42 26.09 -28.39
CA SER A 185 30.50 25.13 -28.12
C SER A 185 30.42 24.37 -26.78
N SER A 186 30.46 23.05 -26.74
CA SER A 186 30.88 22.06 -27.72
C SER A 186 30.49 20.68 -27.20
N ASP A 187 30.14 19.79 -28.12
CA ASP A 187 30.08 18.34 -27.90
C ASP A 187 31.28 17.85 -27.10
N GLN A 188 31.02 17.26 -25.93
CA GLN A 188 31.83 16.19 -25.37
C GLN A 188 30.89 15.09 -24.92
N THR A 189 30.68 14.16 -25.84
CA THR A 189 30.29 12.79 -25.54
C THR A 189 31.47 12.13 -24.85
N ASP A 190 31.56 12.27 -23.52
CA ASP A 190 32.35 11.34 -22.72
C ASP A 190 31.44 10.11 -22.49
N GLU A 191 31.76 9.00 -23.16
CA GLU A 191 31.17 7.70 -22.88
C GLU A 191 31.50 7.30 -21.43
N SER A 192 30.59 7.64 -20.51
CA SER A 192 30.68 7.31 -19.10
C SER A 192 30.64 5.79 -18.88
N THR A 193 31.83 5.18 -18.89
CA THR A 193 32.00 3.74 -18.68
C THR A 193 31.99 3.42 -17.19
N ILE A 194 31.06 2.56 -16.77
CA ILE A 194 30.98 2.03 -15.40
C ILE A 194 31.66 0.66 -15.31
N HIS A 195 32.46 0.44 -14.27
CA HIS A 195 33.16 -0.83 -14.03
C HIS A 195 32.77 -1.43 -12.67
N PRO A 196 32.73 -2.77 -12.54
CA PRO A 196 32.60 -3.43 -11.24
C PRO A 196 33.70 -2.95 -10.28
N GLY A 197 33.32 -2.63 -9.03
CA GLY A 197 34.21 -2.14 -7.99
C GLY A 197 34.23 -0.62 -7.77
N MET A 198 33.59 0.18 -8.64
CA MET A 198 33.46 1.64 -8.47
C MET A 198 32.63 2.02 -7.24
N THR A 199 32.93 3.17 -6.64
CA THR A 199 32.14 3.69 -5.50
C THR A 199 30.92 4.49 -5.96
N PRO A 200 29.88 4.63 -5.12
CA PRO A 200 28.71 5.46 -5.39
C PRO A 200 29.06 6.88 -5.88
N ASP A 201 30.08 7.52 -5.30
CA ASP A 201 30.51 8.87 -5.68
C ASP A 201 31.12 8.91 -7.10
N GLN A 202 31.88 7.87 -7.47
CA GLN A 202 32.43 7.74 -8.82
C GLN A 202 31.33 7.51 -9.85
N VAL A 203 30.31 6.71 -9.51
CA VAL A 203 29.15 6.48 -10.38
C VAL A 203 28.32 7.74 -10.53
N THR A 204 28.09 8.51 -9.45
CA THR A 204 27.42 9.81 -9.54
C THR A 204 28.22 10.81 -10.38
N LYS A 205 29.56 10.78 -10.28
CA LYS A 205 30.43 11.65 -11.08
C LYS A 205 30.42 11.28 -12.57
N ALA A 206 30.30 10.00 -12.89
CA ALA A 206 30.29 9.51 -14.27
C ALA A 206 28.89 9.60 -14.93
N LEU A 207 27.83 9.20 -14.21
CA LEU A 207 26.47 9.08 -14.76
C LEU A 207 25.51 10.18 -14.29
N GLY A 208 25.95 11.05 -13.38
CA GLY A 208 25.11 12.02 -12.71
C GLY A 208 24.28 11.42 -11.57
N GLU A 209 23.33 12.21 -11.06
CA GLU A 209 22.40 11.73 -10.04
C GLU A 209 21.47 10.65 -10.64
N PRO A 210 21.32 9.49 -9.98
CA PRO A 210 20.37 8.47 -10.41
C PRO A 210 18.93 8.97 -10.26
N GLN A 211 18.05 8.49 -11.13
CA GLN A 211 16.62 8.75 -11.09
C GLN A 211 15.96 8.16 -9.84
N LYS A 212 16.52 7.06 -9.31
CA LYS A 212 16.01 6.40 -8.10
C LYS A 212 17.15 5.71 -7.34
N LYS A 213 17.16 5.86 -6.01
CA LYS A 213 18.06 5.13 -5.10
C LYS A 213 17.21 4.25 -4.18
N VAL A 214 17.50 2.95 -4.12
CA VAL A 214 16.85 2.00 -3.21
C VAL A 214 17.93 1.31 -2.38
N ASN A 215 17.87 1.42 -1.06
CA ASN A 215 18.83 0.75 -0.16
C ASN A 215 18.16 -0.45 0.51
N PHE A 216 18.82 -1.60 0.49
CA PHE A 216 18.39 -2.86 1.08
C PHE A 216 19.55 -3.53 1.83
N GLY A 217 19.66 -3.25 3.13
CA GLY A 217 20.75 -3.77 3.96
C GLY A 217 22.12 -3.27 3.48
N THR A 218 23.01 -4.20 3.13
CA THR A 218 24.34 -3.90 2.55
C THR A 218 24.31 -3.64 1.04
N LYS A 219 23.14 -3.76 0.40
CA LYS A 219 22.95 -3.55 -1.04
C LYS A 219 22.25 -2.24 -1.34
N SER A 220 22.63 -1.58 -2.42
CA SER A 220 21.92 -0.42 -2.96
C SER A 220 21.66 -0.62 -4.45
N LEU A 221 20.47 -0.26 -4.92
CA LEU A 221 20.11 -0.29 -6.34
C LEU A 221 19.85 1.14 -6.80
N TRP A 222 20.62 1.61 -7.76
CA TRP A 222 20.46 2.93 -8.34
C TRP A 222 19.98 2.80 -9.78
N THR A 223 18.87 3.46 -10.10
CA THR A 223 18.28 3.43 -11.43
C THR A 223 18.65 4.69 -12.19
N TYR A 224 19.18 4.50 -13.39
CA TYR A 224 19.48 5.53 -14.37
C TYR A 224 18.60 5.33 -15.60
N LYS A 225 18.65 6.28 -16.55
CA LYS A 225 17.88 6.19 -17.79
C LYS A 225 18.36 4.99 -18.61
N GLY A 226 17.59 3.90 -18.60
CA GLY A 226 17.90 2.69 -19.37
C GLY A 226 18.98 1.80 -18.77
N MET A 227 19.33 1.97 -17.48
CA MET A 227 20.19 1.02 -16.77
C MET A 227 19.97 1.04 -15.26
N GLN A 228 20.31 -0.04 -14.58
CA GLN A 228 20.33 -0.15 -13.12
C GLN A 228 21.69 -0.58 -12.63
N VAL A 229 22.23 0.12 -11.64
CA VAL A 229 23.51 -0.18 -11.02
C VAL A 229 23.25 -0.77 -9.63
N VAL A 230 23.70 -1.98 -9.40
CA VAL A 230 23.65 -2.66 -8.11
C VAL A 230 24.96 -2.41 -7.38
N PHE A 231 24.87 -1.98 -6.14
CA PHE A 231 25.97 -1.85 -5.21
C PHE A 231 25.81 -2.87 -4.09
N GLU A 232 26.91 -3.46 -3.65
CA GLU A 232 26.98 -4.29 -2.44
C GLU A 232 28.25 -3.89 -1.67
N GLY A 233 28.11 -3.59 -0.37
CA GLY A 233 29.23 -3.11 0.44
C GLY A 233 29.81 -1.77 -0.05
N GLY A 234 28.99 -0.93 -0.70
CA GLY A 234 29.42 0.38 -1.21
C GLY A 234 30.27 0.33 -2.48
N LYS A 235 30.22 -0.76 -3.24
CA LYS A 235 30.88 -0.91 -4.55
C LYS A 235 29.93 -1.45 -5.60
N VAL A 236 30.09 -1.04 -6.86
CA VAL A 236 29.32 -1.60 -7.99
C VAL A 236 29.61 -3.09 -8.12
N THR A 237 28.57 -3.90 -8.08
CA THR A 237 28.66 -5.35 -8.28
C THR A 237 28.03 -5.81 -9.58
N ASP A 238 27.00 -5.11 -10.06
CA ASP A 238 26.25 -5.53 -11.23
C ASP A 238 25.61 -4.32 -11.94
N VAL A 239 25.44 -4.43 -13.25
CA VAL A 239 24.81 -3.42 -14.10
C VAL A 239 23.82 -4.11 -15.03
N LYS A 240 22.57 -3.67 -15.00
CA LYS A 240 21.48 -4.22 -15.82
C LYS A 240 21.02 -3.16 -16.82
N PHE A 241 20.82 -3.54 -18.08
CA PHE A 241 20.31 -2.69 -19.16
C PHE A 241 18.85 -3.05 -19.47
#